data_AF-A0A956LGB9-F1
#
_entry.id   AF-A0A956LGB9-F1
#
_cell.length_a   1.000
_cell.length_b   1.000
_cell.length_c   1.000
_cell.angle_alpha   90.00
_cell.angle_beta   90.00
_cell.angle_gamma   90.00
#
_symmetry.space_group_name_H-M   'P 1'
#
loop_
_entity.id
_entity.type
_entity.pdbx_description
1 polymer ?
#
loop_
_entity_poly.entity_id
_entity_poly.type
_entity_poly.pdbx_seq_one_letter_code
_entity_poly.pdbx_strand_id
1 'polypeptide(L)'
;MSLLANIDHLAAAKGIVALCVDSPNSARKFRGVETWNAILEGAISLLSLTDESTIRLVIGKHTMVVQREMGETVAVVLPTGHAIAKSLRRMIRRMAKKDRGPYVVKADPAAHIQSAPTQPPAAPKATLSQVSVQPTLQSAPGHIDSARDHVN
;
A
#
# COMPACT_ATOMS: atom_id res chain seq x y z
N MET A 1 9.17 -3.12 19.96
CA MET A 1 9.25 -1.73 19.47
C MET A 1 7.85 -1.11 19.53
N SER A 2 7.78 0.22 19.63
CA SER A 2 6.54 0.99 19.56
C SER A 2 6.52 1.84 18.28
N LEU A 3 5.41 2.50 17.98
CA LEU A 3 5.28 3.41 16.84
C LEU A 3 6.23 4.63 17.00
N LEU A 4 6.41 5.10 18.24
CA LEU A 4 7.35 6.17 18.61
C LEU A 4 8.83 5.81 18.41
N ALA A 5 9.16 4.51 18.41
CA ALA A 5 10.50 4.01 18.08
C ALA A 5 10.71 3.90 16.56
N ASN A 6 9.66 3.59 15.81
CA ASN A 6 9.67 3.42 14.35
C ASN A 6 9.31 4.72 13.59
N ILE A 7 9.38 5.87 14.26
CA ILE A 7 8.96 7.17 13.71
C ILE A 7 9.78 7.59 12.48
N ASP A 8 11.09 7.37 12.51
CA ASP A 8 12.00 7.75 11.43
C ASP A 8 11.80 6.86 10.18
N HIS A 9 11.41 5.60 10.35
CA HIS A 9 11.02 4.71 9.25
C HIS A 9 9.72 5.13 8.56
N LEU A 10 8.79 5.76 9.28
CA LEU A 10 7.61 6.37 8.68
C LEU A 10 7.98 7.69 7.99
N ALA A 11 8.82 8.52 8.59
CA ALA A 11 9.24 9.81 8.01
C ALA A 11 10.01 9.65 6.69
N ALA A 12 10.79 8.56 6.54
CA ALA A 12 11.51 8.24 5.32
C ALA A 12 10.62 7.72 4.16
N ALA A 13 9.32 7.46 4.38
CA ALA A 13 8.47 6.88 3.36
C ALA A 13 7.99 7.92 2.34
N LYS A 14 8.27 7.68 1.04
CA LYS A 14 7.99 8.62 -0.06
C LYS A 14 6.54 9.13 -0.04
N GLY A 15 6.41 10.46 0.01
CA GLY A 15 5.13 11.18 -0.06
C GLY A 15 4.44 11.41 1.29
N ILE A 16 5.12 11.16 2.41
CA ILE A 16 4.80 11.82 3.68
C ILE A 16 5.51 13.18 3.72
N VAL A 17 4.79 14.22 4.15
CA VAL A 17 5.28 15.62 4.22
C VAL A 17 5.67 15.97 5.65
N ALA A 18 4.86 15.53 6.60
CA ALA A 18 5.07 15.69 8.02
C ALA A 18 4.29 14.61 8.78
N LEU A 19 4.73 14.27 9.99
CA LEU A 19 4.00 13.38 10.89
C LEU A 19 4.33 13.68 12.35
N CYS A 20 3.43 13.30 13.23
CA CYS A 20 3.58 13.42 14.68
C CYS A 20 3.12 12.12 15.35
N VAL A 21 3.87 11.65 16.36
CA VAL A 21 3.49 10.51 17.21
C VAL A 21 3.39 10.97 18.65
N ASP A 22 2.23 10.68 19.24
CA ASP A 22 1.86 10.93 20.63
C ASP A 22 1.81 9.59 21.38
N SER A 23 2.41 9.51 22.56
CA SER A 23 2.53 8.26 23.32
C SER A 23 2.34 8.58 24.82
N PRO A 24 1.48 7.87 25.55
CA PRO A 24 1.09 8.26 26.91
C PRO A 24 2.26 8.28 27.91
N ASN A 25 3.36 7.60 27.59
CA ASN A 25 4.54 7.45 28.46
C ASN A 25 5.77 8.20 27.93
N SER A 26 5.63 9.13 26.98
CA SER A 26 6.78 9.82 26.36
C SER A 26 6.41 11.15 25.72
N ALA A 27 7.36 12.08 25.69
CA ALA A 27 7.20 13.33 24.95
C ALA A 27 6.89 13.06 23.47
N ARG A 28 5.87 13.76 22.97
CA ARG A 28 5.42 13.79 21.58
C ARG A 28 6.59 14.04 20.63
N LYS A 29 6.68 13.25 19.55
CA LYS A 29 7.75 13.41 18.54
C LYS A 29 7.18 13.82 17.19
N PHE A 30 7.77 14.89 16.64
CA PHE A 30 7.48 15.41 15.31
C PHE A 30 8.59 15.06 14.29
N ARG A 31 8.21 14.95 13.00
CA ARG A 31 9.10 14.84 11.84
C ARG A 31 8.51 15.51 10.60
N GLY A 32 9.36 16.10 9.77
CA GLY A 32 9.01 16.65 8.45
C GLY A 32 8.94 18.17 8.45
N VAL A 33 8.06 18.74 7.61
CA VAL A 33 7.98 20.20 7.40
C VAL A 33 7.27 20.90 8.58
N GLU A 34 8.03 21.70 9.33
CA GLU A 34 7.63 22.33 10.62
C GLU A 34 6.29 23.09 10.59
N THR A 35 5.91 23.68 9.44
CA THR A 35 4.63 24.40 9.29
C THR A 35 3.40 23.52 9.54
N TRP A 36 3.55 22.20 9.55
CA TRP A 36 2.48 21.25 9.87
C TRP A 36 2.40 20.86 11.34
N ASN A 37 3.37 21.23 12.18
CA ASN A 37 3.48 20.74 13.56
C ASN A 37 2.22 21.07 14.38
N ALA A 38 1.89 22.35 14.56
CA ALA A 38 0.68 22.78 15.27
C ALA A 38 -0.64 22.22 14.66
N ILE A 39 -0.68 21.99 13.34
CA ILE A 39 -1.85 21.40 12.66
C ILE A 39 -1.98 19.91 13.02
N LEU A 40 -0.86 19.18 13.10
CA LEU A 40 -0.81 17.79 13.55
C LEU A 40 -1.17 17.66 15.02
N GLU A 41 -0.72 18.57 15.88
CA GLU A 41 -1.11 18.59 17.30
C GLU A 41 -2.62 18.80 17.46
N GLY A 42 -3.19 19.78 16.77
CA GLY A 42 -4.64 20.00 16.74
C GLY A 42 -5.41 18.79 16.21
N ALA A 43 -4.90 18.12 15.17
CA ALA A 43 -5.51 16.91 14.61
C ALA A 43 -5.47 15.71 15.58
N ILE A 44 -4.44 15.60 16.42
CA ILE A 44 -4.36 14.60 17.50
C ILE A 44 -5.39 14.93 18.59
N SER A 45 -5.49 16.20 19.00
CA SER A 45 -6.51 16.66 19.95
C SER A 45 -7.93 16.41 19.44
N LEU A 46 -8.21 16.62 18.15
CA LEU A 46 -9.51 16.28 17.55
C LEU A 46 -9.83 14.78 17.66
N LEU A 47 -8.86 13.88 17.49
CA LEU A 47 -9.08 12.44 17.69
C LEU A 47 -9.29 12.08 19.17
N SER A 48 -8.79 12.85 20.13
CA SER A 48 -9.10 12.64 21.56
C SER A 48 -10.53 13.05 21.96
N LEU A 49 -11.21 13.86 21.15
CA LEU A 49 -12.61 14.26 21.34
C LEU A 49 -13.61 13.30 20.66
N THR A 50 -13.14 12.13 20.20
CA THR A 50 -13.97 11.13 19.51
C THR A 50 -13.64 9.71 20.00
N ASP A 51 -14.65 8.85 20.05
CA ASP A 51 -14.50 7.40 20.28
C ASP A 51 -13.91 6.66 19.07
N GLU A 52 -13.72 7.35 17.95
CA GLU A 52 -13.17 6.78 16.73
C GLU A 52 -11.71 6.35 16.88
N SER A 53 -11.38 5.25 16.20
CA SER A 53 -10.00 4.76 16.13
C SER A 53 -9.13 5.59 15.17
N THR A 54 -9.75 6.40 14.30
CA THR A 54 -9.09 7.04 13.17
C THR A 54 -9.97 8.10 12.52
N ILE A 55 -9.40 9.28 12.25
CA ILE A 55 -10.06 10.33 11.45
C ILE A 55 -9.21 10.66 10.22
N ARG A 56 -9.86 11.18 9.17
CA ARG A 56 -9.21 11.73 7.99
C ARG A 56 -9.63 13.18 7.82
N LEU A 57 -8.64 14.08 7.74
CA LEU A 57 -8.86 15.49 7.45
C LEU A 57 -8.31 15.81 6.06
N VAL A 58 -8.85 16.84 5.41
CA VAL A 58 -8.34 17.36 4.14
C VAL A 58 -8.15 18.86 4.28
N ILE A 59 -6.95 19.36 4.02
CA ILE A 59 -6.54 20.75 4.20
C ILE A 59 -5.89 21.21 2.90
N GLY A 60 -6.68 21.92 2.08
CA GLY A 60 -6.28 22.31 0.74
C GLY A 60 -5.89 21.11 -0.13
N LYS A 61 -4.61 21.04 -0.55
CA LYS A 61 -4.05 19.97 -1.39
C LYS A 61 -3.45 18.80 -0.59
N HIS A 62 -3.65 18.76 0.72
CA HIS A 62 -3.11 17.72 1.60
C HIS A 62 -4.21 16.94 2.32
N THR A 63 -3.95 15.65 2.53
CA THR A 63 -4.79 14.77 3.35
C THR A 63 -4.00 14.38 4.59
N MET A 64 -4.65 14.48 5.74
CA MET A 64 -4.12 13.99 7.01
C MET A 64 -4.84 12.70 7.39
N VAL A 65 -4.10 11.72 7.88
CA VAL A 65 -4.64 10.52 8.51
C VAL A 65 -4.20 10.51 9.96
N VAL A 66 -5.15 10.56 10.88
CA VAL A 66 -4.91 10.34 12.31
C VAL A 66 -5.40 8.94 12.68
N GLN A 67 -4.65 8.21 13.50
CA GLN A 67 -4.96 6.85 13.91
C GLN A 67 -4.43 6.59 15.32
N ARG A 68 -5.27 6.00 16.17
CA ARG A 68 -4.90 5.40 17.46
C ARG A 68 -4.53 3.93 17.23
N GLU A 69 -3.37 3.49 17.70
CA GLU A 69 -2.85 2.13 17.49
C GLU A 69 -2.02 1.68 18.70
N MET A 70 -2.38 0.55 19.32
CA MET A 70 -1.66 -0.03 20.48
C MET A 70 -1.48 0.93 21.68
N GLY A 71 -2.32 1.96 21.81
CA GLY A 71 -2.26 2.97 22.87
C GLY A 71 -1.51 4.26 22.50
N GLU A 72 -0.81 4.27 21.36
CA GLU A 72 -0.17 5.47 20.80
C GLU A 72 -1.09 6.10 19.74
N THR A 73 -0.96 7.41 19.49
CA THR A 73 -1.68 8.11 18.41
C THR A 73 -0.68 8.66 17.41
N VAL A 74 -0.92 8.45 16.12
CA VAL A 74 -0.13 9.05 15.04
C VAL A 74 -1.01 9.92 14.15
N ALA A 75 -0.49 11.08 13.76
CA ALA A 75 -1.03 11.90 12.68
C ALA A 75 -0.01 12.00 11.55
N VAL A 76 -0.43 11.84 10.30
CA VAL A 76 0.44 11.82 9.11
C VAL A 76 -0.15 12.71 8.01
N VAL A 77 0.65 13.64 7.48
CA VAL A 77 0.33 14.49 6.33
C VAL A 77 0.93 13.92 5.05
N LEU A 78 0.12 13.87 3.99
CA LEU A 78 0.53 13.49 2.64
C LEU A 78 -0.20 14.38 1.60
N PRO A 79 0.31 14.54 0.37
CA PRO A 79 -0.46 15.17 -0.70
C PRO A 79 -1.73 14.38 -0.99
N THR A 80 -2.84 15.06 -1.24
CA THR A 80 -4.11 14.41 -1.58
C THR A 80 -3.97 13.60 -2.87
N GLY A 81 -4.46 12.36 -2.85
CA GLY A 81 -4.29 11.41 -3.96
C GLY A 81 -2.95 10.66 -3.97
N HIS A 82 -1.98 10.97 -3.10
CA HIS A 82 -0.69 10.26 -3.11
C HIS A 82 -0.85 8.77 -2.77
N ALA A 83 -0.26 7.89 -3.59
CA ALA A 83 -0.50 6.44 -3.58
C ALA A 83 -0.25 5.74 -2.22
N ILE A 84 0.62 6.31 -1.38
CA ILE A 84 0.89 5.80 -0.02
C ILE A 84 -0.37 5.74 0.86
N ALA A 85 -1.40 6.57 0.58
CA ALA A 85 -2.68 6.56 1.29
C ALA A 85 -3.33 5.16 1.35
N LYS A 86 -3.14 4.35 0.30
CA LYS A 86 -3.69 2.98 0.19
C LYS A 86 -3.02 1.99 1.14
N SER A 87 -1.76 2.20 1.51
CA SER A 87 -0.98 1.31 2.38
C SER A 87 -0.74 1.86 3.78
N LEU A 88 -0.88 3.17 4.00
CA LEU A 88 -0.50 3.86 5.25
C LEU A 88 -1.11 3.25 6.53
N ARG A 89 -2.43 2.99 6.57
CA ARG A 89 -3.09 2.32 7.72
C ARG A 89 -2.60 0.88 7.94
N ARG A 90 -2.02 0.20 6.93
CA ARG A 90 -1.35 -1.11 7.10
C ARG A 90 0.12 -0.94 7.53
N MET A 91 0.75 0.17 7.17
CA MET A 91 2.13 0.52 7.56
C MET A 91 2.19 0.88 9.05
N ILE A 92 1.34 1.80 9.52
CA ILE A 92 1.19 2.17 10.94
C ILE A 92 0.92 0.91 11.79
N ARG A 93 -0.05 0.07 11.38
CA ARG A 93 -0.39 -1.22 12.02
C ARG A 93 0.71 -2.28 12.00
N ARG A 94 1.78 -2.08 11.25
CA ARG A 94 2.99 -2.91 11.30
C ARG A 94 4.04 -2.28 12.21
N MET A 95 4.31 -0.98 12.08
CA MET A 95 5.31 -0.27 12.87
C MET A 95 4.97 -0.17 14.37
N ALA A 96 3.69 -0.19 14.73
CA ALA A 96 3.25 -0.19 16.13
C ALA A 96 3.35 -1.57 16.83
N LYS A 97 3.72 -2.64 16.12
CA LYS A 97 3.71 -4.00 16.68
C LYS A 97 5.12 -4.43 17.05
N LYS A 98 5.27 -5.01 18.25
CA LYS A 98 6.47 -5.74 18.68
C LYS A 98 6.82 -6.78 17.61
N ASP A 99 8.11 -6.94 17.32
CA ASP A 99 8.59 -7.81 16.26
C ASP A 99 7.91 -9.15 16.26
N ARG A 100 7.32 -9.47 15.12
CA ARG A 100 7.00 -10.85 14.79
C ARG A 100 8.33 -11.53 14.52
N GLY A 101 8.63 -12.60 15.25
CA GLY A 101 9.77 -13.46 14.97
C GLY A 101 9.80 -13.92 13.50
N PRO A 102 10.94 -14.46 13.04
CA PRO A 102 11.19 -14.73 11.63
C PRO A 102 9.99 -15.40 10.94
N TYR A 103 9.67 -14.92 9.74
CA TYR A 103 8.45 -15.30 9.02
C TYR A 103 8.47 -16.76 8.60
N VAL A 104 8.04 -17.64 9.53
CA VAL A 104 7.81 -19.05 9.25
C VAL A 104 6.62 -19.14 8.30
N VAL A 105 6.93 -19.29 7.01
CA VAL A 105 6.03 -19.95 6.07
C VAL A 105 5.79 -21.34 6.64
N LYS A 106 4.56 -21.62 7.09
CA LYS A 106 4.13 -23.01 7.23
C LYS A 106 4.11 -23.59 5.82
N ALA A 107 5.10 -24.42 5.50
CA ALA A 107 5.00 -25.29 4.34
C ALA A 107 3.87 -26.28 4.61
N ASP A 108 2.91 -26.39 3.68
CA ASP A 108 1.83 -27.37 3.81
C ASP A 108 2.41 -28.78 3.70
N PRO A 109 2.18 -29.67 4.69
CA PRO A 109 2.72 -31.03 4.70
C PRO A 109 1.90 -31.96 3.78
N ALA A 110 1.82 -31.61 2.50
CA ALA A 110 1.04 -32.28 1.45
C ALA A 110 1.91 -32.72 0.25
N ALA A 111 3.19 -33.03 0.51
CA ALA A 111 4.14 -33.54 -0.47
C ALA A 111 4.88 -34.76 0.09
N HIS A 112 4.15 -35.88 0.27
CA HIS A 112 4.79 -37.16 0.60
C HIS A 112 5.20 -37.88 -0.69
N ILE A 113 6.39 -38.48 -0.68
CA ILE A 113 7.06 -39.01 -1.88
C ILE A 113 6.61 -40.46 -2.11
N GLN A 114 6.44 -40.85 -3.38
CA GLN A 114 6.44 -42.25 -3.81
C GLN A 114 7.44 -42.45 -4.96
N SER A 115 8.20 -43.55 -4.90
CA SER A 115 9.41 -43.78 -5.68
C SER A 115 9.28 -44.93 -6.70
N ALA A 116 9.92 -44.78 -7.87
CA ALA A 116 10.10 -45.83 -8.89
C ALA A 116 11.20 -46.85 -8.47
N PRO A 117 11.36 -48.03 -9.13
CA PRO A 117 11.79 -48.21 -10.55
C PRO A 117 10.87 -49.24 -11.31
N THR A 118 11.15 -49.98 -12.41
CA THR A 118 12.40 -50.35 -13.13
C THR A 118 12.22 -50.69 -14.64
N GLN A 119 12.50 -49.72 -15.53
CA GLN A 119 13.16 -49.87 -16.86
C GLN A 119 12.55 -50.84 -17.96
N PRO A 120 13.16 -51.09 -19.16
CA PRO A 120 12.48 -50.94 -20.47
C PRO A 120 12.59 -52.23 -21.35
N PRO A 121 12.65 -52.26 -22.72
CA PRO A 121 12.38 -51.25 -23.77
C PRO A 121 11.55 -51.71 -25.00
N ALA A 122 11.08 -50.75 -25.82
CA ALA A 122 10.86 -50.90 -27.27
C ALA A 122 10.89 -49.52 -27.96
N ALA A 123 11.18 -49.46 -29.26
CA ALA A 123 11.36 -48.22 -30.04
C ALA A 123 10.60 -48.29 -31.40
N PRO A 124 10.85 -47.41 -32.38
CA PRO A 124 10.39 -46.03 -32.42
C PRO A 124 9.47 -45.74 -33.63
N LYS A 125 8.80 -44.57 -33.65
CA LYS A 125 8.36 -43.93 -34.91
C LYS A 125 8.22 -42.42 -34.74
N ALA A 126 8.84 -41.67 -35.64
CA ALA A 126 8.65 -40.22 -35.75
C ALA A 126 7.49 -39.91 -36.69
N THR A 127 6.87 -38.73 -36.51
CA THR A 127 6.11 -38.01 -37.55
C THR A 127 6.09 -36.53 -37.18
N LEU A 128 6.46 -35.66 -38.10
CA LEU A 128 6.25 -34.22 -37.95
C LEU A 128 4.82 -33.87 -38.32
N SER A 129 4.23 -32.88 -37.64
CA SER A 129 3.18 -32.04 -38.21
C SER A 129 3.16 -30.69 -37.54
N GLN A 130 3.54 -29.65 -38.29
CA GLN A 130 3.24 -28.27 -37.94
C GLN A 130 1.77 -28.00 -38.30
N VAL A 131 1.06 -27.24 -37.47
CA VAL A 131 -0.16 -26.55 -37.90
C VAL A 131 0.02 -25.07 -37.58
N SER A 132 0.09 -24.26 -38.63
CA SER A 132 0.06 -22.81 -38.53
C SER A 132 -1.39 -22.34 -38.38
N VAL A 133 -1.63 -21.41 -37.46
CA VAL A 133 -2.87 -20.62 -37.42
C VAL A 133 -2.53 -19.15 -37.32
N GLN A 134 -3.01 -18.38 -38.29
CA GLN A 134 -2.65 -17.00 -38.55
C GLN A 134 -3.76 -16.08 -38.02
N PRO A 135 -3.48 -15.10 -37.13
CA PRO A 135 -4.46 -14.09 -36.75
C PRO A 135 -4.70 -13.14 -37.92
N THR A 136 -5.95 -13.03 -38.36
CA THR A 136 -6.35 -12.19 -39.50
C THR A 136 -6.24 -10.70 -39.18
N LEU A 137 -5.63 -9.93 -40.08
CA LEU A 137 -5.76 -8.47 -40.10
C LEU A 137 -7.18 -8.07 -40.52
N GLN A 138 -7.90 -7.34 -39.69
CA GLN A 138 -9.07 -6.60 -40.16
C GLN A 138 -9.08 -5.18 -39.58
N SER A 139 -8.78 -4.21 -40.44
CA SER A 139 -8.87 -2.78 -40.18
C SER A 139 -10.29 -2.27 -40.50
N ALA A 140 -10.71 -1.23 -39.78
CA ALA A 140 -11.89 -0.44 -40.11
C ALA A 140 -11.60 1.05 -39.78
N PRO A 141 -11.72 1.98 -40.74
CA PRO A 141 -11.55 3.40 -40.50
C PRO A 141 -12.84 4.05 -39.95
N GLY A 142 -12.71 5.18 -39.26
CA GLY A 142 -13.83 5.87 -38.61
C GLY A 142 -13.60 7.37 -38.40
N HIS A 143 -13.03 8.06 -39.39
CA HIS A 143 -12.87 9.51 -39.35
C HIS A 143 -14.18 10.17 -39.78
N ILE A 144 -14.87 10.80 -38.84
CA ILE A 144 -15.97 11.74 -39.11
C ILE A 144 -15.62 13.10 -38.51
N ASP A 145 -15.06 13.96 -39.36
CA ASP A 145 -15.04 15.41 -39.13
C ASP A 145 -16.41 15.98 -39.52
N SER A 146 -16.91 16.98 -38.77
CA SER A 146 -18.17 17.68 -39.04
C SER A 146 -18.28 18.95 -38.19
N ALA A 147 -17.65 20.02 -38.68
CA ALA A 147 -17.96 21.37 -38.21
C ALA A 147 -19.33 21.86 -38.71
N ARG A 148 -20.03 22.63 -37.86
CA ARG A 148 -21.05 23.66 -38.20
C ARG A 148 -21.32 24.45 -36.91
N ASP A 149 -20.95 25.73 -36.88
CA ASP A 149 -21.76 26.90 -37.32
C ASP A 149 -22.93 27.17 -36.35
N HIS A 150 -22.86 28.20 -35.50
CA HIS A 150 -23.19 29.61 -35.80
C HIS A 150 -24.68 29.88 -36.06
N VAL A 151 -25.40 30.36 -35.03
CA VAL A 151 -26.39 31.46 -35.10
C VAL A 151 -26.29 32.25 -33.77
N ASN A 152 -26.64 33.54 -33.80
CA ASN A 152 -26.84 34.41 -32.62
C ASN A 152 -27.97 33.91 -31.69
#